data_AF-A0A0J6KUH5-F1
#
_entry.id   AF-A0A0J6KUH5-F1
#
_cell.length_a   1.000
_cell.length_b   1.000
_cell.length_c   1.000
_cell.angle_alpha   90.00
_cell.angle_beta   90.00
_cell.angle_gamma   90.00
#
_symmetry.space_group_name_H-M   'P 1'
#
loop_
_entity.id
_entity.type
_entity.pdbx_description
1 polymer ?
#
loop_
_entity_poly.entity_id
_entity_poly.type
_entity_poly.pdbx_seq_one_letter_code
_entity_poly.pdbx_strand_id
1 'polypeptide(L)' 'MQKKSSFELKFIINGLYAAGDILKHEGKLHLIAGAFQDAGNAVNKAKQFIQPDASEYGMVSSHNEVFKKRNRELIKQMMK' A
#
# COMPACT_ATOMS: atom_id res chain seq x y z
N MET A 1 -8.79 25.57 8.88
CA MET A 1 -8.23 24.80 7.76
C MET A 1 -7.12 23.90 8.31
N GLN A 2 -7.48 22.71 8.81
CA GLN A 2 -6.51 21.81 9.45
C GLN A 2 -5.67 21.15 8.35
N LYS A 3 -4.36 21.41 8.35
CA LYS A 3 -3.39 20.70 7.51
C LYS A 3 -3.53 19.21 7.83
N LYS A 4 -3.95 18.41 6.84
CA LYS A 4 -3.85 16.95 6.91
C LYS A 4 -2.38 16.63 7.19
N SER A 5 -2.10 16.13 8.39
CA SER A 5 -0.81 15.55 8.73
C SER A 5 -0.70 14.27 7.91
N SER A 6 -0.05 14.36 6.74
CA SER A 6 0.42 13.18 6.04
C SER A 6 1.45 12.53 6.95
N PHE A 7 1.14 11.35 7.50
CA PHE A 7 2.13 10.48 8.13
C PHE A 7 3.13 10.04 7.06
N GLU A 8 4.08 10.92 6.77
CA GLU A 8 5.14 10.68 5.82
C GLU A 8 6.17 9.78 6.50
N LEU A 9 6.28 8.53 6.04
CA LEU A 9 7.44 7.71 6.37
C LEU A 9 8.69 8.38 5.77
N LYS A 10 9.36 9.22 6.57
CA LYS A 10 10.61 9.87 6.19
C LYS A 10 11.78 8.92 6.42
N PHE A 11 12.34 8.40 5.34
CA PHE A 11 13.64 7.73 5.36
C PHE A 11 14.75 8.73 5.04
N ILE A 12 15.89 8.57 5.71
CA ILE A 12 17.10 9.37 5.47
C ILE A 12 17.68 9.07 4.08
N ILE A 13 17.40 7.87 3.54
CA ILE A 13 17.81 7.43 2.20
C ILE A 13 16.59 7.40 1.30
N ASN A 14 16.61 8.23 0.25
CA ASN A 14 15.53 8.26 -0.76
C ASN A 14 15.44 6.90 -1.47
N GLY A 15 14.22 6.40 -1.67
CA GLY A 15 13.97 5.10 -2.30
C GLY A 15 14.10 3.90 -1.36
N LEU A 16 14.55 4.09 -0.11
CA LEU A 16 14.49 3.05 0.92
C LEU A 16 13.20 3.21 1.73
N TYR A 17 12.45 2.12 1.90
CA TYR A 17 11.21 2.09 2.68
C TYR A 17 11.23 0.93 3.67
N ALA A 18 10.47 1.05 4.76
CA ALA A 18 10.35 0.01 5.77
C ALA A 18 8.88 -0.22 6.15
N ALA A 19 8.57 -1.45 6.54
CA ALA A 19 7.24 -1.88 6.91
C ALA A 19 7.31 -2.98 7.98
N GLY A 20 6.30 -3.04 8.84
CA GLY A 20 6.25 -4.03 9.92
C GLY A 20 7.04 -3.59 11.15
N ASP A 21 7.55 -4.55 11.92
CA ASP A 21 8.09 -4.29 13.26
C ASP A 21 9.39 -3.48 13.27
N ILE A 22 10.09 -3.42 12.13
CA ILE A 22 11.27 -2.57 11.97
C ILE A 22 10.92 -1.08 11.99
N LEU A 23 9.66 -0.74 11.68
CA LEU A 23 9.18 0.63 11.60
C LEU A 23 8.75 1.14 12.99
N LYS A 24 9.26 2.31 13.36
CA LYS A 24 8.91 2.99 14.62
C LYS A 24 8.49 4.42 14.32
N HIS A 25 7.22 4.73 14.50
CA HIS A 25 6.70 6.09 14.46
C HIS A 25 5.50 6.20 15.41
N GLU A 26 5.12 7.42 15.75
CA GLU A 26 3.90 7.69 16.52
C GLU A 26 2.68 7.15 15.76
N GLY A 27 1.82 6.36 16.44
CA GLY A 27 0.66 5.73 15.80
C GLY A 27 0.94 4.41 15.07
N LYS A 28 2.16 3.85 15.15
CA LYS A 28 2.44 2.49 14.67
C LYS A 28 1.62 1.47 15.47
N LEU A 29 0.83 0.66 14.77
CA LEU A 29 0.15 -0.49 15.37
C LEU A 29 1.08 -1.71 15.37
N HIS A 30 1.46 -2.18 16.55
CA HIS A 30 2.33 -3.35 16.75
C HIS A 30 1.55 -4.67 16.63
N LEU A 31 0.90 -4.87 15.50
CA LEU A 31 0.18 -6.10 15.14
C LEU A 31 0.38 -6.38 13.65
N ILE A 32 0.04 -7.61 13.23
CA ILE A 32 -0.01 -8.01 11.82
C ILE A 32 -0.88 -7.03 11.00
N ALA A 33 -1.99 -6.58 11.56
CA ALA A 33 -2.85 -5.57 10.93
C ALA A 33 -2.11 -4.26 10.61
N GLY A 34 -1.22 -3.81 11.51
CA GLY A 34 -0.39 -2.63 11.27
C GLY A 34 0.68 -2.86 10.21
N ALA A 35 1.22 -4.07 10.11
CA ALA A 35 2.20 -4.40 9.06
C ALA A 35 1.59 -4.29 7.64
N PHE A 36 0.32 -4.67 7.46
CA PHE A 36 -0.36 -4.49 6.17
C PHE A 36 -0.50 -3.02 5.77
N GLN A 37 -0.82 -2.15 6.73
CA GLN A 37 -0.92 -0.72 6.49
C GLN A 37 0.43 -0.12 6.08
N ASP A 38 1.49 -0.47 6.80
CA ASP A 38 2.84 0.01 6.45
C ASP A 38 3.27 -0.47 5.07
N ALA A 39 3.02 -1.75 4.75
CA ALA A 39 3.40 -2.33 3.48
C ALA A 39 2.67 -1.64 2.32
N GLY A 40 1.37 -1.36 2.46
CA GLY A 40 0.61 -0.62 1.46
C GLY A 40 1.19 0.78 1.20
N ASN A 41 1.52 1.50 2.27
CA ASN A 41 2.13 2.83 2.17
C ASN A 41 3.53 2.79 1.55
N ALA A 42 4.37 1.84 1.96
CA ALA A 42 5.73 1.66 1.44
C ALA A 42 5.72 1.35 -0.07
N VAL A 43 4.85 0.44 -0.52
CA VAL A 43 4.74 0.08 -1.95
C VAL A 43 4.26 1.25 -2.80
N ASN A 44 3.25 2.01 -2.33
CA ASN A 44 2.77 3.20 -3.04
C ASN A 44 3.88 4.25 -3.21
N LYS A 45 4.64 4.54 -2.15
CA LYS A 45 5.75 5.49 -2.22
C LYS A 45 6.90 4.98 -3.08
N ALA A 46 7.24 3.70 -3.00
CA ALA A 46 8.23 3.08 -3.89
C ALA A 46 7.82 3.16 -5.36
N LYS A 47 6.53 2.98 -5.67
CA LYS A 47 6.01 3.13 -7.04
C LYS A 47 6.19 4.56 -7.54
N GLN A 48 5.88 5.58 -6.73
CA GLN A 48 6.09 6.98 -7.11
C GLN A 48 7.58 7.35 -7.20
N PHE A 49 8.45 6.74 -6.41
CA PHE A 49 9.90 6.95 -6.53
C PHE A 49 10.45 6.45 -7.87
N ILE A 50 9.97 5.29 -8.33
CA ILE A 50 10.36 4.70 -9.63
C ILE A 50 9.67 5.43 -10.78
N GLN A 51 8.40 5.80 -10.61
CA GLN A 51 7.56 6.45 -11.61
C GLN A 51 6.85 7.66 -10.98
N PRO A 52 7.44 8.87 -11.06
CA PRO A 52 6.92 10.07 -10.36
C PRO A 52 5.52 10.52 -10.80
N ASP A 53 5.11 10.18 -12.02
CA ASP A 53 3.79 10.47 -12.58
C ASP A 53 2.72 9.43 -12.18
N ALA A 54 3.09 8.37 -11.47
CA ALA A 54 2.13 7.37 -11.01
C ALA A 54 1.18 7.95 -9.93
N SER A 55 -0.05 7.43 -9.93
CA SER A 55 -1.03 7.69 -8.87
C SER A 55 -0.44 7.43 -7.48
N GLU A 56 -0.80 8.26 -6.50
CA GLU A 56 -0.36 8.11 -5.11
C GLU A 56 -0.89 6.84 -4.44
N TYR A 57 -2.00 6.30 -4.94
CA TYR A 57 -2.59 5.06 -4.44
C TYR A 57 -2.78 4.04 -5.57
N GLY A 58 -2.59 2.77 -5.24
CA GLY A 58 -2.98 1.65 -6.09
C GLY A 58 -4.50 1.53 -6.24
N MET A 59 -4.95 1.10 -7.42
CA MET A 59 -6.37 0.82 -7.68
C MET A 59 -6.87 -0.30 -6.77
N VAL A 60 -8.03 -0.10 -6.16
CA VAL A 60 -8.69 -1.08 -5.28
C VAL A 60 -8.93 -2.39 -6.01
N SER A 61 -8.72 -3.52 -5.32
CA SER A 61 -8.71 -4.85 -5.93
C SER A 61 -10.01 -5.22 -6.65
N SER A 62 -11.16 -4.70 -6.20
CA SER A 62 -12.47 -4.93 -6.83
C SER A 62 -12.59 -4.35 -8.25
N HIS A 63 -11.85 -3.29 -8.57
CA HIS A 63 -11.90 -2.60 -9.87
C HIS A 63 -10.56 -2.64 -10.61
N ASN A 64 -9.56 -3.33 -10.06
CA ASN A 64 -8.25 -3.42 -10.68
C ASN A 64 -8.25 -4.49 -11.78
N GLU A 65 -8.00 -4.02 -13.01
CA GLU A 65 -7.94 -4.83 -14.24
C GLU A 65 -7.05 -6.07 -14.11
N VAL A 66 -5.98 -6.00 -13.31
CA VAL A 66 -5.05 -7.11 -13.09
C VAL A 66 -5.74 -8.37 -12.55
N PHE A 67 -6.85 -8.21 -11.83
CA PHE A 67 -7.58 -9.32 -11.23
C PHE A 67 -8.72 -9.84 -12.11
N LYS A 68 -9.08 -9.19 -13.23
CA LYS A 68 -10.25 -9.60 -14.04
C LYS A 68 -10.22 -11.06 -14.49
N LYS A 69 -9.06 -11.57 -14.92
CA LYS A 69 -8.93 -12.97 -15.32
C LYS A 69 -9.11 -13.91 -14.12
N ARG A 70 -8.42 -13.64 -13.02
CA ARG A 70 -8.49 -14.46 -11.80
C ARG A 70 -9.89 -14.47 -11.19
N ASN A 71 -10.55 -13.31 -11.15
CA ASN A 71 -11.89 -13.16 -10.60
C ASN A 71 -12.92 -13.95 -11.41
N ARG A 72 -12.81 -13.97 -12.75
CA ARG A 72 -13.68 -14.80 -13.61
C ARG A 72 -13.58 -16.29 -13.28
N GLU A 73 -12.35 -16.79 -13.09
CA GLU A 73 -12.14 -18.21 -12.71
C GLU A 73 -12.66 -18.51 -11.30
N LEU A 74 -12.46 -17.61 -10.34
CA LEU A 74 -12.99 -17.76 -8.98
C LEU A 74 -14.53 -17.81 -8.98
N ILE A 75 -15.19 -16.90 -9.70
CA ILE A 75 -16.65 -16.88 -9.82
C ILE A 75 -17.15 -18.18 -10.44
N LYS A 76 -16.50 -18.69 -11.50
CA LYS A 76 -16.84 -19.98 -12.12
C LYS A 76 -16.74 -21.14 -11.13
N GLN A 77 -15.76 -21.13 -10.22
CA GLN A 77 -15.63 -22.13 -9.16
C GLN A 77 -16.72 -22.01 -8.09
N MET A 78 -17.14 -20.79 -7.76
CA MET A 78 -18.20 -20.53 -6.76
C MET A 78 -19.61 -20.87 -7.27
N MET A 79 -19.83 -20.84 -8.60
CA MET A 79 -21.10 -21.17 -9.24
C MET A 79 -21.25 -22.65 -9.61
N LYS A 80 -20.21 -23.46 -9.36
CA LYS A 80 -20.24 -24.91 -9.53
C LYS A 80 -20.71 -25.57 -8.24
#